data_AF-A0A4P5X022-F1
#
_entry.id   AF-A0A4P5X022-F1
#
_cell.length_a   1.000
_cell.length_b   1.000
_cell.length_c   1.000
_cell.angle_alpha   90.00
_cell.angle_beta   90.00
_cell.angle_gamma   90.00
#
_symmetry.space_group_name_H-M   'P 1'
#
loop_
_entity.id
_entity.type
_entity.pdbx_description
1 polymer ?
#
loop_
_entity_poly.entity_id
_entity_poly.type
_entity_poly.pdbx_seq_one_letter_code
_entity_poly.pdbx_strand_id
1 'polypeptide(L)'
;MGSRRGAIPGRCDGLCGGAWIAGVVVAVAGFGGGALNGAPPAVAAELDLDQPVQAVWTGVPLRTWADRVAKIAGRPVVIDRRLDPDLAITLAAGGESLATVLEKVAQAAGARVVPLRSSIRIAPVRSPAAACDRAELAREQAIGKLPQAARQAVARRSSWKWPAGARPRDLVAAAVDEARVKVLVEGIERVPHDHFPAASLPALSLGERLDLVLAHFDLRIDWRSGATGPVAAIVAIDDSLPAMPPPALPRAGVEPPKPSEKKPLRQDQGRPVKTKQTFTLTAAAPLEELLAAVAGRLGVRLDIDREALDVRGIALREIVRVEVQDASAAELLEAVLSPLKLRGEVVGGRLEIRGAVGP
;
A
#
# COMPACT_ATOMS: atom_id res chain seq x y z
N MET A 1 -44.89 11.16 -57.29
CA MET A 1 -43.60 11.77 -56.89
C MET A 1 -43.10 10.95 -55.71
N GLY A 2 -42.21 9.96 -55.90
CA GLY A 2 -40.75 10.14 -56.05
C GLY A 2 -40.17 10.36 -54.64
N SER A 3 -39.31 9.53 -54.05
CA SER A 3 -38.22 8.74 -54.61
C SER A 3 -37.82 7.58 -53.66
N ARG A 4 -37.19 6.56 -54.24
CA ARG A 4 -36.66 5.33 -53.66
C ARG A 4 -35.25 5.50 -53.05
N ARG A 5 -34.81 4.43 -52.35
CA ARG A 5 -33.44 3.93 -52.06
C ARG A 5 -32.92 4.31 -50.66
N GLY A 6 -32.33 3.42 -49.87
CA GLY A 6 -31.91 2.04 -50.09
C GLY A 6 -31.45 1.42 -48.77
N ALA A 7 -31.37 0.08 -48.76
CA ALA A 7 -30.93 -0.74 -47.64
C ALA A 7 -29.50 -1.28 -47.84
N ILE A 8 -28.95 -1.80 -46.72
CA ILE A 8 -27.87 -2.79 -46.49
C ILE A 8 -26.40 -2.32 -46.62
N PRO A 9 -25.37 -3.01 -46.03
CA PRO A 9 -25.14 -3.59 -44.68
C PRO A 9 -23.81 -3.13 -44.00
N GLY A 10 -23.65 -3.45 -42.71
CA GLY A 10 -22.44 -4.13 -42.20
C GLY A 10 -21.24 -3.29 -41.70
N ARG A 11 -20.96 -3.39 -40.39
CA ARG A 11 -19.60 -3.58 -39.86
C ARG A 11 -19.63 -4.14 -38.44
N CYS A 12 -19.02 -5.32 -38.30
CA CYS A 12 -18.44 -5.82 -37.05
C CYS A 12 -17.08 -5.13 -36.80
N ASP A 13 -16.48 -5.51 -35.67
CA ASP A 13 -15.14 -5.18 -35.16
C ASP A 13 -15.16 -3.96 -34.23
N GLY A 14 -14.81 -4.04 -32.95
CA GLY A 14 -14.19 -5.10 -32.18
C GLY A 14 -13.56 -4.46 -30.93
N LEU A 15 -13.63 -5.19 -29.82
CA LEU A 15 -12.62 -5.23 -28.74
C LEU A 15 -12.10 -3.90 -28.16
N CYS A 16 -12.42 -3.64 -26.89
CA CYS A 16 -11.43 -3.53 -25.80
C CYS A 16 -12.12 -3.10 -24.49
N GLY A 17 -13.00 -3.97 -23.97
CA GLY A 17 -13.44 -3.90 -22.58
C GLY A 17 -12.45 -4.66 -21.72
N GLY A 18 -11.29 -4.06 -21.42
CA GLY A 18 -10.31 -4.62 -20.50
C GLY A 18 -10.89 -4.68 -19.09
N ALA A 19 -11.37 -5.86 -18.69
CA ALA A 19 -11.72 -6.15 -17.31
C ALA A 19 -10.43 -6.28 -16.50
N TRP A 20 -10.10 -5.25 -15.72
CA TRP A 20 -8.92 -5.25 -14.84
C TRP A 20 -9.21 -6.09 -13.60
N ILE A 21 -8.39 -7.12 -13.38
CA ILE A 21 -8.46 -7.99 -12.21
C ILE A 21 -7.10 -7.94 -11.51
N ALA A 22 -7.09 -7.67 -10.21
CA ALA A 22 -5.87 -7.75 -9.39
C ALA A 22 -6.21 -8.26 -7.98
N GLY A 23 -5.88 -9.52 -7.71
CA GLY A 23 -5.92 -10.13 -6.38
C GLY A 23 -4.60 -9.88 -5.61
N VAL A 24 -4.71 -9.48 -4.35
CA VAL A 24 -3.60 -9.31 -3.42
C VAL A 24 -3.62 -10.50 -2.45
N VAL A 25 -2.49 -11.20 -2.30
CA VAL A 25 -2.26 -12.16 -1.20
C VAL A 25 -1.11 -11.61 -0.36
N VAL A 26 -1.32 -11.45 0.94
CA VAL A 26 -0.27 -11.08 1.90
C VAL A 26 0.17 -12.35 2.60
N ALA A 27 1.38 -12.83 2.28
CA ALA A 27 2.01 -13.92 3.01
C ALA A 27 3.04 -13.34 3.99
N VAL A 28 2.69 -13.27 5.28
CA VAL A 28 3.68 -13.02 6.35
C VAL A 28 4.36 -14.35 6.66
N ALA A 29 5.45 -14.64 5.95
CA ALA A 29 6.31 -15.78 6.27
C ALA A 29 7.53 -15.26 7.04
N GLY A 30 7.69 -15.70 8.28
CA GLY A 30 8.98 -15.62 8.96
C GLY A 30 9.94 -16.59 8.27
N PHE A 31 10.91 -16.07 7.53
CA PHE A 31 11.96 -16.89 6.93
C PHE A 31 13.34 -16.33 7.23
N GLY A 32 14.23 -17.22 7.67
CA GLY A 32 15.60 -16.94 8.02
C GLY A 32 16.42 -16.47 6.82
N GLY A 33 17.33 -15.54 7.11
CA GLY A 33 18.05 -14.71 6.14
C GLY A 33 18.83 -15.46 5.07
N GLY A 34 18.77 -14.91 3.86
CA GLY A 34 19.80 -15.02 2.83
C GLY A 34 20.09 -13.60 2.34
N ALA A 35 21.24 -13.05 2.75
CA ALA A 35 21.65 -11.69 2.45
C ALA A 35 21.98 -11.51 0.96
N LEU A 36 21.33 -10.55 0.31
CA LEU A 36 21.80 -9.92 -0.92
C LEU A 36 21.69 -8.41 -0.76
N ASN A 37 22.78 -7.74 -1.18
CA ASN A 37 23.21 -6.42 -0.76
C ASN A 37 22.27 -5.27 -1.13
N GLY A 38 22.10 -4.37 -0.16
CA GLY A 38 21.40 -3.10 -0.28
C GLY A 38 20.72 -2.79 1.05
N ALA A 39 21.50 -2.45 2.08
CA ALA A 39 20.93 -2.07 3.37
C ALA A 39 19.93 -0.91 3.14
N PRO A 40 18.66 -1.07 3.53
CA PRO A 40 17.71 0.03 3.45
C PRO A 40 18.21 1.19 4.33
N PRO A 41 17.97 2.46 3.95
CA PRO A 41 18.37 3.58 4.78
C PRO A 41 17.78 3.40 6.19
N ALA A 42 18.54 3.71 7.23
CA ALA A 42 18.17 3.41 8.63
C ALA A 42 16.77 3.90 9.07
N VAL A 43 16.19 4.87 8.34
CA VAL A 43 14.82 5.38 8.53
C VAL A 43 13.74 4.35 8.14
N ALA A 44 13.99 3.48 7.15
CA ALA A 44 13.04 2.44 6.73
C ALA A 44 12.88 1.33 7.78
N ALA A 45 13.98 0.96 8.46
CA ALA A 45 13.97 -0.02 9.55
C ALA A 45 13.20 0.50 10.77
N GLU A 46 13.31 1.80 11.09
CA GLU A 46 12.58 2.42 12.21
C GLU A 46 11.08 2.57 11.94
N LEU A 47 10.68 2.52 10.67
CA LEU A 47 9.29 2.67 10.22
C LEU A 47 8.64 1.35 9.78
N ASP A 48 9.28 0.21 10.06
CA ASP A 48 8.81 -1.14 9.74
C ASP A 48 8.43 -1.31 8.25
N LEU A 49 9.33 -0.86 7.37
CA LEU A 49 9.20 -0.97 5.90
C LEU A 49 10.05 -2.09 5.30
N ASP A 50 10.69 -2.91 6.14
CA ASP A 50 11.57 -4.01 5.74
C ASP A 50 10.83 -5.34 5.54
N GLN A 51 9.53 -5.40 5.88
CA GLN A 51 8.71 -6.59 5.69
C GLN A 51 8.65 -6.99 4.21
N PRO A 52 8.81 -8.29 3.91
CA PRO A 52 8.79 -8.77 2.54
C PRO A 52 7.38 -8.69 1.96
N VAL A 53 7.29 -8.27 0.70
CA VAL A 53 6.04 -8.18 -0.05
C VAL A 53 6.09 -9.15 -1.23
N GLN A 54 5.11 -10.05 -1.27
CA GLN A 54 4.87 -10.96 -2.39
C GLN A 54 3.53 -10.62 -3.02
N ALA A 55 3.55 -9.91 -4.15
CA ALA A 55 2.34 -9.47 -4.82
C ALA A 55 2.61 -9.15 -6.30
N VAL A 56 1.59 -9.30 -7.14
CA VAL A 56 1.62 -8.87 -8.53
C VAL A 56 0.48 -7.90 -8.77
N TRP A 57 0.81 -6.74 -9.31
CA TRP A 57 -0.14 -5.74 -9.76
C TRP A 57 0.02 -5.56 -11.27
N THR A 58 -1.09 -5.48 -11.98
CA THR A 58 -1.10 -5.30 -13.44
C THR A 58 -2.12 -4.22 -13.78
N GLY A 59 -1.61 -3.08 -14.27
CA GLY A 59 -2.36 -1.87 -14.61
C GLY A 59 -3.31 -1.36 -13.52
N VAL A 60 -2.91 -1.43 -12.26
CA VAL A 60 -3.70 -0.91 -11.15
C VAL A 60 -3.48 0.60 -11.05
N PRO A 61 -4.53 1.45 -11.04
CA PRO A 61 -4.37 2.89 -10.83
C PRO A 61 -3.56 3.20 -9.57
N LEU A 62 -2.64 4.17 -9.64
CA LEU A 62 -1.76 4.54 -8.52
C LEU A 62 -2.53 4.79 -7.22
N ARG A 63 -3.70 5.44 -7.27
CA ARG A 63 -4.59 5.63 -6.11
C ARG A 63 -5.05 4.33 -5.47
N THR A 64 -5.48 3.38 -6.28
CA THR A 64 -5.98 2.08 -5.84
C THR A 64 -4.83 1.23 -5.31
N TRP A 65 -3.66 1.35 -5.93
CA TRP A 65 -2.45 0.71 -5.45
C TRP A 65 -2.03 1.27 -4.08
N ALA A 66 -2.01 2.59 -3.90
CA ALA A 66 -1.68 3.24 -2.64
C ALA A 66 -2.62 2.82 -1.51
N ASP A 67 -3.94 2.76 -1.76
CA ASP A 67 -4.93 2.27 -0.78
C ASP A 67 -4.66 0.82 -0.34
N ARG A 68 -4.21 -0.04 -1.26
CA ARG A 68 -3.87 -1.44 -0.97
C ARG A 68 -2.59 -1.53 -0.15
N VAL A 69 -1.56 -0.79 -0.57
CA VAL A 69 -0.25 -0.80 0.10
C VAL A 69 -0.33 -0.12 1.47
N ALA A 70 -1.20 0.86 1.67
CA ALA A 70 -1.45 1.45 2.98
C ALA A 70 -1.91 0.42 4.02
N LYS A 71 -2.67 -0.60 3.60
CA LYS A 71 -3.09 -1.71 4.48
C LYS A 71 -1.92 -2.61 4.86
N ILE A 72 -1.00 -2.85 3.93
CA ILE A 72 0.22 -3.65 4.15
C ILE A 72 1.19 -2.88 5.07
N ALA A 73 1.37 -1.59 4.82
CA ALA A 73 2.21 -0.70 5.61
C ALA A 73 1.63 -0.40 7.01
N GLY A 74 0.35 -0.72 7.25
CA GLY A 74 -0.38 -0.30 8.46
C GLY A 74 -0.52 1.23 8.60
N ARG A 75 -0.24 1.98 7.52
CA ARG A 75 -0.06 3.44 7.55
C ARG A 75 -0.53 4.04 6.22
N PRO A 76 -1.16 5.23 6.21
CA PRO A 76 -1.63 5.86 4.98
C PRO A 76 -0.50 6.11 3.99
N VAL A 77 -0.75 5.77 2.73
CA VAL A 77 0.08 6.17 1.59
C VAL A 77 -0.62 7.33 0.90
N VAL A 78 -0.05 8.53 1.03
CA VAL A 78 -0.61 9.78 0.51
C VAL A 78 0.08 10.12 -0.80
N ILE A 79 -0.70 10.26 -1.87
CA ILE A 79 -0.22 10.65 -3.20
C ILE A 79 -0.30 12.16 -3.31
N ASP A 80 0.81 12.80 -3.69
CA ASP A 80 0.81 14.23 -3.99
C ASP A 80 -0.11 14.55 -5.17
N ARG A 81 -0.79 15.70 -5.12
CA ARG A 81 -1.84 16.07 -6.10
C ARG A 81 -1.28 16.31 -7.51
N ARG A 82 0.04 16.52 -7.63
CA ARG A 82 0.73 16.77 -8.89
C ARG A 82 1.03 15.49 -9.65
N LEU A 83 0.86 14.34 -9.01
CA LEU A 83 1.01 13.03 -9.62
C LEU A 83 -0.34 12.60 -10.20
N ASP A 84 -0.32 11.91 -11.33
CA ASP A 84 -1.52 11.32 -11.93
C ASP A 84 -2.00 10.15 -11.05
N PRO A 85 -3.16 10.26 -10.37
CA PRO A 85 -3.67 9.19 -9.52
C PRO A 85 -4.13 7.97 -10.32
N ASP A 86 -4.38 8.12 -11.62
CA ASP A 86 -4.87 7.07 -12.50
C ASP A 86 -3.77 6.39 -13.31
N LEU A 87 -2.50 6.78 -13.08
CA LEU A 87 -1.34 6.13 -13.65
C LEU A 87 -1.38 4.62 -13.37
N ALA A 88 -1.35 3.83 -14.45
CA ALA A 88 -1.43 2.38 -14.38
C ALA A 88 -0.13 1.76 -13.86
N ILE A 89 -0.17 1.15 -12.68
CA ILE A 89 0.96 0.48 -12.04
C ILE A 89 0.96 -1.00 -12.38
N THR A 90 2.05 -1.45 -13.02
CA THR A 90 2.35 -2.86 -13.27
C THR A 90 3.67 -3.21 -12.60
N LEU A 91 3.64 -4.09 -11.61
CA LEU A 91 4.80 -4.47 -10.82
C LEU A 91 4.61 -5.88 -10.25
N ALA A 92 5.66 -6.70 -10.29
CA ALA A 92 5.74 -7.96 -9.56
C ALA A 92 6.77 -7.85 -8.44
N ALA A 93 6.33 -8.03 -7.21
CA ALA A 93 7.16 -8.11 -6.01
C ALA A 93 7.30 -9.57 -5.60
N GLY A 94 8.55 -10.05 -5.56
CA GLY A 94 8.90 -11.46 -5.32
C GLY A 94 9.43 -11.74 -3.90
N GLY A 95 9.06 -10.94 -2.90
CA GLY A 95 9.59 -11.04 -1.53
C GLY A 95 10.60 -9.95 -1.17
N GLU A 96 10.72 -8.91 -1.98
CA GLU A 96 11.49 -7.70 -1.65
C GLU A 96 10.80 -6.86 -0.56
N SER A 97 11.55 -5.98 0.10
CA SER A 97 11.03 -5.13 1.17
C SER A 97 9.94 -4.19 0.68
N LEU A 98 8.98 -3.86 1.55
CA LEU A 98 7.96 -2.86 1.26
C LEU A 98 8.57 -1.51 0.84
N ALA A 99 9.68 -1.09 1.45
CA ALA A 99 10.42 0.11 1.06
C ALA A 99 10.85 0.04 -0.42
N THR A 100 11.40 -1.10 -0.86
CA THR A 100 11.79 -1.30 -2.26
C THR A 100 10.58 -1.26 -3.20
N VAL A 101 9.47 -1.89 -2.82
CA VAL A 101 8.22 -1.86 -3.61
C VAL A 101 7.70 -0.43 -3.75
N LEU A 102 7.66 0.34 -2.65
CA LEU A 102 7.26 1.74 -2.65
C LEU A 102 8.13 2.58 -3.58
N GLU A 103 9.45 2.41 -3.51
CA GLU A 103 10.39 3.15 -4.36
C GLU A 103 10.22 2.81 -5.85
N LYS A 104 10.05 1.53 -6.20
CA LYS A 104 9.79 1.13 -7.59
C LYS A 104 8.55 1.79 -8.17
N VAL A 105 7.46 1.85 -7.39
CA VAL A 105 6.22 2.50 -7.84
C VAL A 105 6.36 4.01 -7.91
N ALA A 106 7.04 4.63 -6.93
CA ALA A 106 7.31 6.06 -6.98
C ALA A 106 8.15 6.43 -8.21
N GLN A 107 9.19 5.66 -8.53
CA GLN A 107 10.01 5.87 -9.73
C GLN A 107 9.19 5.74 -11.02
N ALA A 108 8.30 4.75 -11.12
CA ALA A 108 7.40 4.60 -12.26
C ALA A 108 6.47 5.82 -12.43
N ALA A 109 6.14 6.52 -11.34
CA ALA A 109 5.36 7.75 -11.33
C ALA A 109 6.19 9.04 -11.48
N GLY A 110 7.51 8.96 -11.71
CA GLY A 110 8.39 10.14 -11.74
C GLY A 110 8.49 10.84 -10.38
N ALA A 111 8.28 10.08 -9.31
CA ALA A 111 8.17 10.51 -7.93
C ALA A 111 9.25 9.85 -7.05
N ARG A 112 9.25 10.21 -5.78
CA ARG A 112 10.03 9.56 -4.72
C ARG A 112 9.14 9.27 -3.52
N VAL A 113 9.58 8.31 -2.71
CA VAL A 113 8.94 8.03 -1.43
C VAL A 113 9.55 8.92 -0.35
N VAL A 114 8.69 9.45 0.51
CA VAL A 114 9.08 10.15 1.74
C VAL A 114 8.36 9.47 2.90
N PRO A 115 9.03 8.51 3.58
CA PRO A 115 8.49 7.92 4.80
C PRO A 115 8.44 8.98 5.91
N LEU A 116 7.26 9.22 6.47
CA LEU A 116 7.08 10.06 7.67
C LEU A 116 6.76 9.16 8.86
N ARG A 117 6.53 9.72 10.05
CA ARG A 117 6.16 8.96 11.25
C ARG A 117 4.73 8.44 11.27
N SER A 118 3.78 9.19 10.69
CA SER A 118 2.35 8.80 10.69
C SER A 118 1.72 8.60 9.31
N SER A 119 2.44 8.90 8.23
CA SER A 119 2.05 8.53 6.85
C SER A 119 3.29 8.23 6.00
N ILE A 120 3.08 7.72 4.79
CA ILE A 120 4.09 7.59 3.74
C ILE A 120 3.63 8.48 2.60
N ARG A 121 4.49 9.37 2.10
CA ARG A 121 4.14 10.28 1.00
C ARG A 121 4.83 9.86 -0.28
N ILE A 122 4.11 9.90 -1.40
CA ILE A 122 4.66 9.78 -2.75
C ILE A 122 4.61 11.19 -3.36
N ALA A 123 5.77 11.80 -3.58
CA ALA A 123 5.88 13.19 -4.00
C ALA A 123 6.78 13.33 -5.24
N PRO A 124 6.54 14.32 -6.12
CA PRO A 124 7.40 14.53 -7.28
C PRO A 124 8.85 14.77 -6.88
N VAL A 125 9.79 14.20 -7.63
CA VAL A 125 11.24 14.26 -7.29
C VAL A 125 11.75 15.69 -7.16
N ARG A 126 11.24 16.61 -8.00
CA ARG A 126 11.67 18.02 -8.06
C ARG A 126 10.79 18.98 -7.24
N SER A 127 10.00 18.45 -6.30
CA SER A 127 9.12 19.25 -5.45
C SER A 127 9.79 19.55 -4.10
N PRO A 128 9.64 20.74 -3.51
CA PRO A 128 10.02 20.96 -2.12
C PRO A 128 9.32 20.00 -1.14
N ALA A 129 8.12 19.50 -1.45
CA ALA A 129 7.47 18.38 -0.75
C ALA A 129 8.34 17.12 -0.58
N ALA A 130 9.43 16.98 -1.35
CA ALA A 130 10.46 15.96 -1.14
C ALA A 130 11.20 16.11 0.20
N ALA A 131 11.15 17.28 0.84
CA ALA A 131 11.76 17.61 2.14
C ALA A 131 10.76 17.52 3.31
N CYS A 132 9.67 16.76 3.16
CA CYS A 132 8.67 16.59 4.22
C CYS A 132 9.23 15.94 5.50
N ASP A 133 10.31 15.16 5.40
CA ASP A 133 11.04 14.60 6.55
C ASP A 133 11.71 15.70 7.39
N ARG A 134 12.43 16.63 6.74
CA ARG A 134 12.98 17.83 7.40
C ARG A 134 11.89 18.71 7.99
N ALA A 135 10.76 18.82 7.29
CA ALA A 135 9.59 19.56 7.78
C ALA A 135 8.99 18.90 9.04
N GLU A 136 8.88 17.58 9.08
CA GLU A 136 8.45 16.83 10.27
C GLU A 136 9.38 17.07 11.46
N LEU A 137 10.70 17.00 11.25
CA LEU A 137 11.67 17.32 12.30
C LEU A 137 11.54 18.76 12.82
N ALA A 138 11.42 19.74 11.92
CA ALA A 138 11.24 21.14 12.28
C ALA A 138 9.94 21.36 13.07
N ARG A 139 8.86 20.67 12.69
CA ARG A 139 7.58 20.71 13.41
C ARG A 139 7.73 20.17 14.82
N GLU A 140 8.37 19.02 15.00
CA GLU A 140 8.59 18.41 16.32
C GLU A 140 9.40 19.33 17.24
N GLN A 141 10.47 19.94 16.73
CA GLN A 141 11.28 20.90 17.47
C GLN A 141 10.49 22.15 17.86
N ALA A 142 9.68 22.70 16.95
CA ALA A 142 8.86 23.88 17.20
C ALA A 142 7.76 23.60 18.24
N ILE A 143 7.04 22.49 18.10
CA ILE A 143 6.03 22.05 19.07
C ILE A 143 6.65 21.79 20.46
N GLY A 144 7.86 21.23 20.50
CA GLY A 144 8.62 21.02 21.73
C GLY A 144 8.90 22.30 22.52
N LYS A 145 8.96 23.46 21.85
CA LYS A 145 9.19 24.77 22.47
C LYS A 145 7.90 25.47 22.93
N LEU A 146 6.72 24.96 22.55
CA LEU A 146 5.44 25.53 22.99
C LEU A 146 5.22 25.31 24.50
N PRO A 147 4.43 26.17 25.17
CA PRO A 147 3.95 25.94 26.53
C PRO A 147 3.25 24.57 26.65
N GLN A 148 3.34 23.94 27.82
CA GLN A 148 2.88 22.57 28.04
C GLN A 148 1.42 22.33 27.59
N ALA A 149 0.49 23.22 27.95
CA ALA A 149 -0.92 23.08 27.58
C ALA A 149 -1.13 23.16 26.05
N ALA A 150 -0.46 24.10 25.38
CA ALA A 150 -0.51 24.22 23.93
C ALA A 150 0.11 23.00 23.24
N ARG A 151 1.26 22.53 23.75
CA ARG A 151 1.93 21.33 23.25
C ARG A 151 1.02 20.10 23.33
N GLN A 152 0.36 19.88 24.47
CA GLN A 152 -0.57 18.77 24.67
C GLN A 152 -1.76 18.85 23.71
N ALA A 153 -2.32 20.04 23.50
CA ALA A 153 -3.43 20.23 22.59
C ALA A 153 -3.05 19.97 21.12
N VAL A 154 -1.90 20.49 20.67
CA VAL A 154 -1.41 20.28 19.30
C VAL A 154 -1.01 18.81 19.07
N ALA A 155 -0.42 18.15 20.08
CA ALA A 155 0.01 16.75 20.00
C ALA A 155 -1.15 15.74 20.12
N ARG A 156 -2.32 16.17 20.59
CA ARG A 156 -3.49 15.30 20.73
C ARG A 156 -3.86 14.71 19.37
N ARG A 157 -3.96 13.38 19.32
CA ARG A 157 -4.29 12.64 18.10
C ARG A 157 -5.79 12.40 17.99
N SER A 158 -6.33 12.58 16.79
CA SER A 158 -7.72 12.29 16.43
C SER A 158 -7.78 11.72 15.02
N SER A 159 -8.67 10.75 14.79
CA SER A 159 -8.93 10.23 13.45
C SER A 159 -9.46 11.34 12.56
N TRP A 160 -9.12 11.34 11.28
CA TRP A 160 -9.52 12.44 10.40
C TRP A 160 -10.08 11.93 9.08
N LYS A 161 -11.30 12.37 8.75
CA LYS A 161 -12.04 11.94 7.57
C LYS A 161 -12.72 13.12 6.92
N TRP A 162 -12.74 13.13 5.60
CA TRP A 162 -13.50 14.12 4.83
C TRP A 162 -14.07 13.50 3.55
N PRO A 163 -15.18 14.05 3.02
CA PRO A 163 -15.77 13.61 1.76
C PRO A 163 -14.95 14.10 0.56
N ALA A 164 -15.22 13.53 -0.61
CA ALA A 164 -14.67 14.04 -1.86
C ALA A 164 -15.12 15.49 -2.11
N GLY A 165 -14.23 16.30 -2.66
CA GLY A 165 -14.48 17.72 -2.88
C GLY A 165 -14.21 18.60 -1.66
N ALA A 166 -13.64 18.06 -0.58
CA ALA A 166 -13.22 18.90 0.54
C ALA A 166 -12.13 19.90 0.11
N ARG A 167 -12.24 21.14 0.58
CA ARG A 167 -11.30 22.22 0.22
C ARG A 167 -10.18 22.31 1.27
N PRO A 168 -8.91 22.51 0.86
CA PRO A 168 -7.78 22.57 1.79
C PRO A 168 -7.95 23.57 2.95
N ARG A 169 -8.46 24.77 2.66
CA ARG A 169 -8.68 25.81 3.68
C ARG A 169 -9.72 25.41 4.72
N ASP A 170 -10.79 24.75 4.29
CA ASP A 170 -11.84 24.26 5.20
C ASP A 170 -11.30 23.13 6.07
N LEU A 171 -10.45 22.25 5.52
CA LEU A 171 -9.77 21.20 6.28
C LEU A 171 -8.86 21.78 7.36
N VAL A 172 -8.07 22.81 7.02
CA VAL A 172 -7.23 23.52 8.00
C VAL A 172 -8.07 24.13 9.12
N ALA A 173 -9.14 24.85 8.78
CA ALA A 173 -10.05 25.46 9.76
C ALA A 173 -10.68 24.40 10.68
N ALA A 174 -11.26 23.34 10.10
CA ALA A 174 -11.90 22.27 10.86
C ALA A 174 -10.91 21.55 11.80
N ALA A 175 -9.68 21.31 11.36
CA ALA A 175 -8.66 20.69 12.20
C ALA A 175 -8.29 21.57 13.40
N VAL A 176 -8.17 22.88 13.19
CA VAL A 176 -7.88 23.86 14.24
C VAL A 176 -9.02 23.98 15.24
N ASP A 177 -10.26 24.06 14.77
CA ASP A 177 -11.44 24.16 15.63
C ASP A 177 -11.57 22.94 16.56
N GLU A 178 -11.19 21.74 16.09
CA GLU A 178 -11.20 20.52 16.89
C GLU A 178 -10.14 20.51 18.02
N ALA A 179 -9.08 21.33 17.93
CA ALA A 179 -7.94 21.30 18.83
C ALA A 179 -8.26 21.75 20.28
N ARG A 180 -9.44 22.34 20.49
CA ARG A 180 -9.92 22.86 21.80
C ARG A 180 -8.99 23.90 22.46
N VAL A 181 -8.10 24.51 21.67
CA VAL A 181 -7.27 25.64 22.05
C VAL A 181 -7.37 26.70 20.97
N LYS A 182 -7.23 27.98 21.34
CA LYS A 182 -7.25 29.07 20.38
C LYS A 182 -5.94 29.09 19.61
N VAL A 183 -5.93 28.48 18.43
CA VAL A 183 -4.79 28.55 17.49
C VAL A 183 -5.03 29.72 16.55
N LEU A 184 -4.06 30.63 16.45
CA LEU A 184 -4.08 31.65 15.41
C LEU A 184 -3.42 31.08 14.15
N VAL A 185 -4.16 31.02 13.04
CA VAL A 185 -3.63 30.62 11.73
C VAL A 185 -3.25 31.87 10.95
N GLU A 186 -1.98 32.00 10.60
CA GLU A 186 -1.46 33.08 9.76
C GLU A 186 -1.13 32.54 8.37
N GLY A 187 -1.43 33.31 7.32
CA GLY A 187 -1.05 32.93 5.96
C GLY A 187 -2.02 31.97 5.24
N ILE A 188 -3.26 31.84 5.70
CA ILE A 188 -4.25 30.90 5.12
C ILE A 188 -4.57 31.20 3.64
N GLU A 189 -4.47 32.46 3.25
CA GLU A 189 -4.64 32.93 1.88
C GLU A 189 -3.60 32.37 0.92
N ARG A 190 -2.43 31.94 1.42
CA ARG A 190 -1.38 31.28 0.63
C ARG A 190 -1.78 29.90 0.16
N VAL A 191 -2.72 29.23 0.84
CA VAL A 191 -3.20 27.89 0.48
C VAL A 191 -4.08 28.01 -0.77
N PRO A 192 -3.70 27.44 -1.92
CA PRO A 192 -4.51 27.51 -3.13
C PRO A 192 -5.90 26.87 -2.94
N HIS A 193 -6.87 27.34 -3.73
CA HIS A 193 -8.16 26.68 -3.80
C HIS A 193 -8.03 25.38 -4.60
N ASP A 194 -8.53 24.28 -4.05
CA ASP A 194 -8.45 22.94 -4.64
C ASP A 194 -9.59 22.07 -4.09
N HIS A 195 -9.80 20.90 -4.70
CA HIS A 195 -10.78 19.90 -4.29
C HIS A 195 -10.10 18.56 -4.08
N PHE A 196 -9.99 18.13 -2.82
CA PHE A 196 -9.33 16.89 -2.49
C PHE A 196 -10.23 15.67 -2.69
N PRO A 197 -9.64 14.50 -3.02
CA PRO A 197 -10.37 13.25 -2.96
C PRO A 197 -10.81 12.97 -1.51
N ALA A 198 -11.80 12.09 -1.35
CA ALA A 198 -12.18 11.59 -0.04
C ALA A 198 -10.99 10.89 0.62
N ALA A 199 -10.82 11.07 1.92
CA ALA A 199 -9.82 10.34 2.69
C ALA A 199 -10.36 9.92 4.06
N SER A 200 -9.80 8.82 4.57
CA SER A 200 -9.99 8.35 5.93
C SER A 200 -8.63 8.00 6.51
N LEU A 201 -8.16 8.82 7.42
CA LEU A 201 -6.82 8.75 8.01
C LEU A 201 -6.88 8.26 9.47
N PRO A 202 -5.84 7.56 9.95
CA PRO A 202 -5.71 7.14 11.34
C PRO A 202 -5.61 8.36 12.26
N ALA A 203 -5.45 8.10 13.56
CA ALA A 203 -5.30 9.17 14.53
C ALA A 203 -4.01 9.97 14.27
N LEU A 204 -4.17 11.22 13.85
CA LEU A 204 -3.11 12.18 13.58
C LEU A 204 -3.20 13.36 14.55
N SER A 205 -2.07 13.90 14.97
CA SER A 205 -1.98 15.15 15.74
C SER A 205 -2.41 16.34 14.88
N LEU A 206 -2.74 17.48 15.50
CA LEU A 206 -3.05 18.70 14.74
C LEU A 206 -1.90 19.07 13.80
N GLY A 207 -0.66 19.03 14.29
CA GLY A 207 0.52 19.33 13.48
C GLY A 207 0.66 18.44 12.25
N GLU A 208 0.43 17.13 12.40
CA GLU A 208 0.48 16.17 11.29
C GLU A 208 -0.65 16.39 10.28
N ARG A 209 -1.86 16.72 10.76
CA ARG A 209 -3.02 17.01 9.89
C ARG A 209 -2.79 18.25 9.02
N LEU A 210 -2.27 19.32 9.62
CA LEU A 210 -1.98 20.55 8.88
C LEU A 210 -0.87 20.33 7.85
N ASP A 211 0.24 19.70 8.24
CA ASP A 211 1.34 19.41 7.30
C ASP A 211 0.90 18.49 6.16
N LEU A 212 0.03 17.50 6.42
CA LEU A 212 -0.46 16.60 5.37
C LEU A 212 -1.19 17.37 4.26
N VAL A 213 -2.08 18.30 4.64
CA VAL A 213 -2.83 19.13 3.67
C VAL A 213 -1.91 20.12 2.95
N LEU A 214 -1.05 20.80 3.70
CA LEU A 214 -0.21 21.88 3.19
C LEU A 214 0.92 21.39 2.28
N ALA A 215 1.43 20.18 2.52
CA ALA A 215 2.50 19.59 1.72
C ALA A 215 2.13 19.41 0.24
N HIS A 216 0.83 19.31 -0.12
CA HIS A 216 0.37 19.29 -1.52
C HIS A 216 0.65 20.60 -2.27
N PHE A 217 1.03 21.65 -1.54
CA PHE A 217 1.30 22.99 -2.05
C PHE A 217 2.72 23.47 -1.71
N ASP A 218 3.61 22.56 -1.31
CA ASP A 218 4.95 22.90 -0.78
C ASP A 218 4.90 23.87 0.41
N LEU A 219 3.88 23.75 1.24
CA LEU A 219 3.69 24.56 2.45
C LEU A 219 3.79 23.69 3.70
N ARG A 220 4.12 24.30 4.83
CA ARG A 220 4.17 23.71 6.18
C ARG A 220 3.71 24.71 7.23
N ILE A 221 3.50 24.23 8.45
CA ILE A 221 3.34 25.10 9.61
C ILE A 221 4.67 25.38 10.30
N ASP A 222 4.94 26.65 10.58
CA ASP A 222 5.89 27.09 11.60
C ASP A 222 5.15 27.42 12.89
N TRP A 223 5.32 26.56 13.90
CA TRP A 223 4.64 26.67 15.19
C TRP A 223 5.38 27.65 16.11
N ARG A 224 4.65 28.63 16.65
CA ARG A 224 5.20 29.64 17.57
C ARG A 224 4.32 29.81 18.79
N SER A 225 4.91 30.31 19.87
CA SER A 225 4.16 30.75 21.05
C SER A 225 3.58 32.14 20.79
N GLY A 226 2.26 32.30 20.91
CA GLY A 226 1.58 33.59 20.89
C GLY A 226 1.04 33.97 22.27
N ALA A 227 0.58 35.23 22.40
CA ALA A 227 0.07 35.76 23.66
C ALA A 227 -1.22 35.06 24.15
N THR A 228 -2.06 34.56 23.22
CA THR A 228 -3.37 33.94 23.55
C THR A 228 -3.45 32.45 23.25
N GLY A 229 -2.36 31.86 22.75
CA GLY A 229 -2.31 30.47 22.28
C GLY A 229 -1.19 30.26 21.27
N PRO A 230 -1.03 29.03 20.75
CA PRO A 230 -0.06 28.76 19.69
C PRO A 230 -0.45 29.49 18.39
N VAL A 231 0.56 29.94 17.65
CA VAL A 231 0.42 30.48 16.31
C VAL A 231 0.89 29.42 15.32
N ALA A 232 0.06 29.13 14.32
CA ALA A 232 0.35 28.24 13.20
C ALA A 232 0.57 29.10 11.95
N ALA A 233 1.82 29.52 11.71
CA ALA A 233 2.16 30.33 10.55
C ALA A 233 2.40 29.45 9.32
N ILE A 234 1.66 29.67 8.24
CA ILE A 234 1.83 28.93 6.99
C ILE A 234 3.02 29.51 6.21
N VAL A 235 4.05 28.69 6.05
CA VAL A 235 5.31 29.04 5.38
C VAL A 235 5.66 28.02 4.30
N ALA A 236 6.60 28.36 3.42
CA ALA A 236 7.07 27.44 2.39
C ALA A 236 7.89 26.30 3.02
N ILE A 237 7.86 25.14 2.39
CA ILE A 237 8.91 24.13 2.57
C ILE A 237 10.10 24.62 1.74
N ASP A 238 11.18 25.00 2.41
CA ASP A 238 12.39 25.54 1.77
C ASP A 238 13.65 25.01 2.47
N ASP A 239 14.81 25.46 1.98
CA ASP A 239 16.11 24.97 2.42
C ASP A 239 16.56 25.52 3.78
N SER A 240 15.76 26.40 4.41
CA SER A 240 15.99 26.83 5.79
C SER A 240 15.69 25.74 6.83
N LEU A 241 15.04 24.64 6.39
CA LEU A 241 14.69 23.53 7.28
C LEU A 241 15.93 22.79 7.81
N PRO A 242 15.90 22.34 9.07
CA PRO A 242 17.02 21.65 9.70
C PRO A 242 17.39 20.43 8.86
N ALA A 243 18.69 20.21 8.71
CA ALA A 243 19.19 18.98 8.13
C ALA A 243 18.71 17.79 8.97
N MET A 244 18.38 16.69 8.29
CA MET A 244 18.12 15.44 9.01
C MET A 244 19.37 15.06 9.80
N PRO A 245 19.23 14.64 11.07
CA PRO A 245 20.36 14.07 11.77
C PRO A 245 20.88 12.87 10.97
N PRO A 246 22.21 12.66 10.89
CA PRO A 246 22.75 11.49 10.21
C PRO A 246 22.12 10.23 10.83
N PRO A 247 21.83 9.20 10.01
CA PRO A 247 21.32 7.94 10.54
C PRO A 247 22.26 7.49 11.65
N ALA A 248 21.69 7.22 12.84
CA ALA A 248 22.49 6.80 13.97
C ALA A 248 23.30 5.58 13.53
N LEU A 249 24.62 5.74 13.39
CA LEU A 249 25.50 4.61 13.16
C LEU A 249 25.19 3.61 14.28
N PRO A 250 25.07 2.30 13.97
CA PRO A 250 24.96 1.31 15.02
C PRO A 250 26.10 1.58 16.00
N ARG A 251 25.77 1.82 17.27
CA ARG A 251 26.74 2.21 18.30
C ARG A 251 27.87 1.19 18.30
N ALA A 252 29.03 1.58 17.74
CA ALA A 252 30.25 0.83 17.84
C ALA A 252 30.64 0.81 19.32
N GLY A 253 30.30 -0.28 20.02
CA GLY A 253 30.44 -0.37 21.47
C GLY A 253 29.48 -1.32 22.17
N VAL A 254 28.49 -1.90 21.48
CA VAL A 254 27.90 -3.15 21.99
C VAL A 254 28.90 -4.26 21.69
N GLU A 255 29.78 -4.52 22.65
CA GLU A 255 30.66 -5.67 22.66
C GLU A 255 29.83 -6.92 22.34
N PRO A 256 30.22 -7.73 21.35
CA PRO A 256 29.49 -8.94 21.01
C PRO A 256 29.35 -9.79 22.29
N PRO A 257 28.15 -10.32 22.61
CA PRO A 257 28.01 -11.19 23.76
C PRO A 257 28.98 -12.35 23.60
N LYS A 258 29.89 -12.50 24.57
CA LYS A 258 30.81 -13.64 24.65
C LYS A 258 29.97 -14.93 24.54
N PRO A 259 30.48 -15.98 23.88
CA PRO A 259 29.76 -17.24 23.73
C PRO A 259 29.55 -17.85 25.11
N SER A 260 28.39 -17.61 25.72
CA SER A 260 27.99 -18.25 26.96
C SER A 260 27.64 -19.69 26.65
N GLU A 261 28.34 -20.60 27.34
CA GLU A 261 28.12 -22.03 27.31
C GLU A 261 26.62 -22.36 27.41
N LYS A 262 26.17 -23.22 26.49
CA LYS A 262 24.79 -23.68 26.38
C LYS A 262 24.34 -24.34 27.69
N LYS A 263 23.62 -23.59 28.52
CA LYS A 263 22.76 -24.17 29.54
C LYS A 263 21.48 -24.68 28.84
N PRO A 264 21.10 -25.95 28.97
CA PRO A 264 19.94 -26.49 28.25
C PRO A 264 18.68 -25.83 28.79
N LEU A 265 18.08 -24.96 27.97
CA LEU A 265 16.72 -24.48 28.20
C LEU A 265 15.78 -25.66 28.02
N ARG A 266 15.00 -25.91 29.07
CA ARG A 266 13.91 -26.89 29.11
C ARG A 266 13.04 -26.72 27.87
N GLN A 267 12.82 -27.82 27.17
CA GLN A 267 11.81 -27.95 26.14
C GLN A 267 10.44 -27.62 26.76
N ASP A 268 9.93 -26.45 26.43
CA ASP A 268 8.50 -26.19 26.59
C ASP A 268 7.81 -26.90 25.42
N GLN A 269 7.20 -28.04 25.73
CA GLN A 269 6.56 -28.89 24.75
C GLN A 269 5.27 -28.23 24.26
N GLY A 270 5.31 -27.81 22.99
CA GLY A 270 4.25 -28.04 22.02
C GLY A 270 2.84 -27.55 22.35
N ARG A 271 2.52 -26.34 21.87
CA ARG A 271 1.16 -26.05 21.39
C ARG A 271 1.25 -25.61 19.93
N PRO A 272 0.78 -26.42 18.96
CA PRO A 272 0.81 -26.03 17.56
C PRO A 272 -0.27 -24.97 17.34
N VAL A 273 0.13 -23.71 17.19
CA VAL A 273 -0.74 -22.71 16.56
C VAL A 273 -0.73 -23.04 15.08
N LYS A 274 -1.72 -23.81 14.62
CA LYS A 274 -1.98 -23.99 13.18
C LYS A 274 -2.39 -22.64 12.60
N THR A 275 -1.43 -21.93 12.03
CA THR A 275 -1.70 -20.77 11.16
C THR A 275 -2.39 -21.30 9.90
N LYS A 276 -3.72 -21.17 9.84
CA LYS A 276 -4.48 -21.41 8.62
C LYS A 276 -4.12 -20.31 7.63
N GLN A 277 -3.43 -20.67 6.55
CA GLN A 277 -3.25 -19.79 5.40
C GLN A 277 -4.61 -19.55 4.76
N THR A 278 -5.01 -18.29 4.62
CA THR A 278 -6.23 -17.88 3.91
C THR A 278 -5.84 -17.19 2.60
N PHE A 279 -6.66 -17.42 1.58
CA PHE A 279 -6.44 -17.03 0.19
C PHE A 279 -7.68 -16.31 -0.34
N THR A 280 -7.47 -15.15 -0.95
CA THR A 280 -8.52 -14.41 -1.65
C THR A 280 -8.17 -14.35 -3.14
N LEU A 281 -9.12 -14.75 -3.99
CA LEU A 281 -8.97 -14.81 -5.44
C LEU A 281 -10.27 -14.37 -6.10
N THR A 282 -10.22 -13.28 -6.84
CA THR A 282 -11.26 -12.90 -7.81
C THR A 282 -10.60 -12.92 -9.18
N ALA A 283 -11.07 -13.76 -10.11
CA ALA A 283 -10.47 -13.91 -11.43
C ALA A 283 -11.48 -14.33 -12.50
N ALA A 284 -11.25 -13.89 -13.73
CA ALA A 284 -11.91 -14.34 -14.95
C ALA A 284 -10.82 -14.56 -15.99
N ALA A 285 -10.28 -15.77 -16.06
CA ALA A 285 -9.12 -16.10 -16.89
C ALA A 285 -9.29 -17.48 -17.55
N PRO A 286 -8.56 -17.77 -18.64
CA PRO A 286 -8.45 -19.13 -19.15
C PRO A 286 -8.06 -20.12 -18.03
N LEU A 287 -8.68 -21.29 -18.03
CA LEU A 287 -8.44 -22.32 -17.01
C LEU A 287 -6.95 -22.62 -16.78
N GLU A 288 -6.16 -22.71 -17.84
CA GLU A 288 -4.72 -22.98 -17.76
C GLU A 288 -3.96 -21.87 -16.99
N GLU A 289 -4.29 -20.60 -17.24
CA GLU A 289 -3.70 -19.46 -16.55
C GLU A 289 -4.12 -19.40 -15.08
N LEU A 290 -5.39 -19.76 -14.81
CA LEU A 290 -5.91 -19.80 -13.45
C LEU A 290 -5.26 -20.92 -12.64
N LEU A 291 -5.08 -22.11 -13.22
CA LEU A 291 -4.40 -23.24 -12.59
C LEU A 291 -2.91 -22.96 -12.38
N ALA A 292 -2.24 -22.31 -13.34
CA ALA A 292 -0.85 -21.88 -13.20
C ALA A 292 -0.69 -20.86 -12.06
N ALA A 293 -1.62 -19.90 -11.96
CA ALA A 293 -1.63 -18.92 -10.87
C ALA A 293 -1.86 -19.60 -9.50
N VAL A 294 -2.77 -20.57 -9.40
CA VAL A 294 -3.03 -21.32 -8.17
C VAL A 294 -1.83 -22.20 -7.80
N ALA A 295 -1.24 -22.92 -8.75
CA ALA A 295 -0.06 -23.74 -8.52
C ALA A 295 1.14 -22.90 -8.04
N GLY A 296 1.35 -21.73 -8.67
CA GLY A 296 2.35 -20.75 -8.22
C GLY A 296 2.09 -20.24 -6.80
N ARG A 297 0.84 -19.96 -6.44
CA ARG A 297 0.45 -19.53 -5.07
C ARG A 297 0.63 -20.62 -4.02
N LEU A 298 0.43 -21.89 -4.38
CA LEU A 298 0.60 -23.03 -3.49
C LEU A 298 2.04 -23.56 -3.44
N GLY A 299 2.94 -23.02 -4.27
CA GLY A 299 4.34 -23.47 -4.35
C GLY A 299 4.48 -24.90 -4.90
N VAL A 300 3.51 -25.36 -5.70
CA VAL A 300 3.46 -26.71 -6.26
C VAL A 300 3.65 -26.68 -7.77
N ARG A 301 4.21 -27.76 -8.33
CA ARG A 301 4.29 -27.88 -9.80
C ARG A 301 2.93 -28.28 -10.35
N LEU A 302 2.49 -27.57 -11.37
CA LEU A 302 1.27 -27.87 -12.11
C LEU A 302 1.52 -29.07 -13.04
N ASP A 303 0.72 -30.13 -12.89
CA ASP A 303 0.75 -31.32 -13.75
C ASP A 303 -0.65 -31.53 -14.34
N ILE A 304 -0.79 -31.27 -15.64
CA ILE A 304 -2.07 -31.34 -16.36
C ILE A 304 -2.01 -32.48 -17.37
N ASP A 305 -2.87 -33.47 -17.18
CA ASP A 305 -3.12 -34.50 -18.19
C ASP A 305 -4.03 -33.94 -19.29
N ARG A 306 -3.40 -33.36 -20.31
CA ARG A 306 -4.10 -32.71 -21.44
C ARG A 306 -4.94 -33.69 -22.25
N GLU A 307 -4.47 -34.93 -22.38
CA GLU A 307 -5.16 -35.99 -23.14
C GLU A 307 -6.45 -36.42 -22.44
N ALA A 308 -6.42 -36.56 -21.11
CA ALA A 308 -7.61 -36.86 -20.31
C ALA A 308 -8.66 -35.72 -20.26
N LEU A 309 -8.24 -34.46 -20.41
CA LEU A 309 -9.14 -33.30 -20.45
C LEU A 309 -9.80 -33.12 -21.82
N ASP A 310 -9.06 -33.34 -22.92
CA ASP A 310 -9.57 -33.25 -24.29
C ASP A 310 -10.63 -34.32 -24.58
N VAL A 311 -10.43 -35.57 -24.11
CA VAL A 311 -11.41 -36.67 -24.21
C VAL A 311 -12.75 -36.33 -23.53
N ARG A 312 -12.75 -35.40 -22.57
CA ARG A 312 -13.94 -34.96 -21.83
C ARG A 312 -14.53 -33.65 -22.34
N GLY A 313 -13.99 -33.09 -23.43
CA GLY A 313 -14.47 -31.86 -24.05
C GLY A 313 -14.26 -30.59 -23.22
N ILE A 314 -13.32 -30.60 -22.27
CA ILE A 314 -13.01 -29.43 -21.44
C ILE A 314 -11.89 -28.63 -22.11
N ALA A 315 -12.22 -27.44 -22.63
CA ALA A 315 -11.24 -26.60 -23.29
C ALA A 315 -10.40 -25.82 -22.26
N LEU A 316 -9.08 -26.01 -22.25
CA LEU A 316 -8.14 -25.28 -21.37
C LEU A 316 -8.17 -23.75 -21.55
N ARG A 317 -8.72 -23.27 -22.67
CA ARG A 317 -8.90 -21.84 -22.99
C ARG A 317 -10.25 -21.29 -22.53
N GLU A 318 -11.10 -22.10 -21.92
CA GLU A 318 -12.38 -21.65 -21.39
C GLU A 318 -12.17 -20.67 -20.23
N ILE A 319 -12.90 -19.56 -20.27
CA ILE A 319 -12.79 -18.51 -19.25
C ILE A 319 -13.57 -18.95 -18.02
N VAL A 320 -12.86 -19.21 -16.93
CA VAL A 320 -13.47 -19.55 -15.64
C VAL A 320 -13.52 -18.31 -14.77
N ARG A 321 -14.71 -18.02 -14.24
CA ARG A 321 -14.95 -16.93 -13.29
C ARG A 321 -15.01 -17.49 -11.88
N VAL A 322 -14.13 -16.99 -11.01
CA VAL A 322 -13.97 -17.46 -9.65
C VAL A 322 -13.88 -16.27 -8.72
N GLU A 323 -14.67 -16.27 -7.66
CA GLU A 323 -14.58 -15.31 -6.57
C GLU A 323 -14.55 -16.08 -5.25
N VAL A 324 -13.46 -15.92 -4.50
CA VAL A 324 -13.22 -16.58 -3.23
C VAL A 324 -12.59 -15.58 -2.28
N GLN A 325 -13.12 -15.50 -1.06
CA GLN A 325 -12.65 -14.61 -0.01
C GLN A 325 -12.24 -15.47 1.20
N ASP A 326 -11.05 -15.20 1.73
CA ASP A 326 -10.52 -15.83 2.95
C ASP A 326 -10.58 -17.37 2.99
N ALA A 327 -10.45 -18.02 1.83
CA ALA A 327 -10.52 -19.47 1.70
C ALA A 327 -9.20 -20.16 2.05
N SER A 328 -9.28 -21.36 2.59
CA SER A 328 -8.14 -22.27 2.68
C SER A 328 -7.68 -22.74 1.28
N ALA A 329 -6.49 -23.33 1.20
CA ALA A 329 -5.96 -23.89 -0.05
C ALA A 329 -6.91 -24.90 -0.71
N ALA A 330 -7.62 -25.70 0.10
CA ALA A 330 -8.58 -26.69 -0.39
C ALA A 330 -9.85 -26.01 -0.96
N GLU A 331 -10.39 -25.02 -0.25
CA GLU A 331 -11.57 -24.25 -0.70
C GLU A 331 -11.27 -23.43 -1.96
N LEU A 332 -10.05 -22.88 -2.07
CA LEU A 332 -9.59 -22.18 -3.27
C LEU A 332 -9.53 -23.12 -4.48
N LEU A 333 -8.97 -24.32 -4.29
CA LEU A 333 -8.86 -25.32 -5.34
C LEU A 333 -10.25 -25.81 -5.78
N GLU A 334 -11.13 -26.07 -4.82
CA GLU A 334 -12.51 -26.47 -5.08
C GLU A 334 -13.29 -25.41 -5.86
N ALA A 335 -13.16 -24.13 -5.49
CA ALA A 335 -13.83 -23.04 -6.18
C ALA A 335 -13.40 -22.88 -7.64
N VAL A 336 -12.14 -23.21 -7.95
CA VAL A 336 -11.61 -23.18 -9.33
C VAL A 336 -12.04 -24.40 -10.14
N LEU A 337 -12.13 -25.58 -9.52
CA LEU A 337 -12.34 -26.85 -10.22
C LEU A 337 -13.81 -27.29 -10.30
N SER A 338 -14.63 -26.91 -9.32
CA SER A 338 -16.06 -27.24 -9.23
C SER A 338 -16.88 -26.78 -10.45
N PRO A 339 -16.70 -25.55 -11.00
CA PRO A 339 -17.44 -25.10 -12.18
C PRO A 339 -17.25 -26.00 -13.41
N LEU A 340 -16.11 -26.68 -13.51
CA LEU A 340 -15.76 -27.57 -14.63
C LEU A 340 -15.84 -29.06 -14.28
N LYS A 341 -16.41 -29.40 -13.11
CA LYS A 341 -16.48 -30.79 -12.60
C LYS A 341 -15.12 -31.50 -12.60
N LEU A 342 -14.06 -30.75 -12.28
CA LEU A 342 -12.71 -31.26 -12.13
C LEU A 342 -12.43 -31.56 -10.66
N ARG A 343 -11.48 -32.46 -10.40
CA ARG A 343 -10.90 -32.70 -9.08
C ARG A 343 -9.41 -32.48 -9.15
N GLY A 344 -8.86 -31.87 -8.12
CA GLY A 344 -7.44 -31.61 -8.01
C GLY A 344 -6.96 -32.05 -6.65
N GLU A 345 -5.79 -32.65 -6.60
CA GLU A 345 -5.16 -33.04 -5.35
C GLU A 345 -3.69 -32.60 -5.38
N VAL A 346 -3.21 -32.13 -4.22
CA VAL A 346 -1.80 -31.81 -4.02
C VAL A 346 -1.11 -33.07 -3.50
N VAL A 347 -0.40 -33.78 -4.39
CA VAL A 347 0.33 -35.00 -4.07
C VAL A 347 1.83 -34.75 -4.24
N GLY A 348 2.59 -34.85 -3.14
CA GLY A 348 4.05 -34.77 -3.19
C GLY A 348 4.62 -33.47 -3.79
N GLY A 349 3.92 -32.33 -3.62
CA GLY A 349 4.35 -31.04 -4.18
C GLY A 349 3.96 -30.83 -5.65
N ARG A 350 3.11 -31.69 -6.21
CA ARG A 350 2.47 -31.52 -7.51
C ARG A 350 0.97 -31.34 -7.34
N LEU A 351 0.40 -30.41 -8.11
CA LEU A 351 -1.04 -30.28 -8.27
C LEU A 351 -1.45 -31.14 -9.46
N GLU A 352 -2.03 -32.30 -9.21
CA GLU A 352 -2.56 -33.19 -10.23
C GLU A 352 -4.03 -32.86 -10.48
N ILE A 353 -4.38 -32.51 -11.72
CA ILE A 353 -5.77 -32.23 -12.11
C ILE A 353 -6.33 -33.44 -12.86
N ARG A 354 -7.45 -34.00 -12.36
CA ARG A 354 -8.16 -35.11 -12.97
C ARG A 354 -9.63 -34.74 -13.18
N GLY A 355 -10.24 -35.30 -14.22
CA GLY A 355 -11.68 -35.22 -14.38
C GLY A 355 -12.41 -35.94 -13.23
N ALA A 356 -13.47 -35.36 -12.65
CA ALA A 356 -14.26 -36.08 -11.67
C ALA A 356 -14.90 -37.33 -12.32
N VAL A 357 -14.61 -38.52 -11.79
CA VAL A 357 -15.36 -39.74 -12.12
C VAL A 357 -16.78 -39.53 -11.59
N GLY A 358 -17.75 -39.45 -12.50
CA GLY A 358 -19.16 -39.46 -12.12
C GLY A 358 -19.54 -40.84 -11.57
N PRO A 359 -20.55 -40.93 -10.69
CA PRO A 359 -21.16 -42.21 -10.37
C PRO A 359 -21.70 -42.92 -11.61
#